data_AF-A0A7W7LGC8-F1
#
_entry.id   AF-A0A7W7LGC8-F1
#
_cell.length_a   1.000
_cell.length_b   1.000
_cell.length_c   1.000
_cell.angle_alpha   90.00
_cell.angle_beta   90.00
_cell.angle_gamma   90.00
#
_symmetry.space_group_name_H-M   'P 1'
#
loop_
_entity.id
_entity.type
_entity.pdbx_description
1 polymer ?
#
loop_
_entity_poly.entity_id
_entity_poly.type
_entity_poly.pdbx_seq_one_letter_code
_entity_poly.pdbx_strand_id
1 'polypeptide(L)'
;MRSILTSRSLLGEYVRADGTVVRHADGSPVMIGEPVLTEVEWLQLQEVVSLVKKTQGPRRVSPVRGFLFCDGPGAAVAPHSLYWTKGGDGTARTRSRTARIRCDGRKATGLKPCLGHSWPPDMLYGLMEAAFKFQAGRIPVQERRTVADGSRALQVAVLDGRMAELGAEFKAGHLSAVEFAGHLREVARQREELTNAPAAKPVEQWVAVRKHVPGCTGGGCPCPAMTYAEWWDASTPEERREKLLAWGVKVYAGTRGLRFEYGKGFPAQVQLSESNLNSLSCT
;
A
#
# COMPACT_ATOMS: atom_id res chain seq x y z
N MET A 1 -5.28 -22.72 -24.88
CA MET A 1 -6.76 -22.72 -24.75
C MET A 1 -7.44 -22.05 -25.95
N ARG A 2 -7.14 -20.78 -26.30
CA ARG A 2 -7.70 -20.15 -27.53
C ARG A 2 -7.43 -20.95 -28.81
N SER A 3 -6.23 -21.53 -28.96
CA SER A 3 -5.88 -22.40 -30.10
C SER A 3 -6.80 -23.61 -30.27
N ILE A 4 -7.38 -24.13 -29.18
CA ILE A 4 -8.31 -25.25 -29.21
C ILE A 4 -9.69 -24.74 -29.66
N LEU A 5 -10.15 -23.61 -29.10
CA LEU A 5 -11.44 -22.99 -29.41
C LEU A 5 -11.52 -22.43 -30.85
N THR A 6 -10.38 -22.16 -31.48
CA THR A 6 -10.29 -21.74 -32.88
C THR A 6 -9.90 -22.88 -33.82
N SER A 7 -9.74 -24.11 -33.31
CA SER A 7 -9.34 -25.25 -34.13
C SER A 7 -10.55 -25.82 -34.87
N ARG A 8 -10.38 -26.15 -36.16
CA ARG A 8 -11.39 -26.89 -36.93
C ARG A 8 -11.49 -28.36 -36.53
N SER A 9 -10.58 -28.86 -35.69
CA SER A 9 -10.71 -30.19 -35.09
C SER A 9 -11.98 -30.35 -34.23
N LEU A 10 -12.58 -29.24 -33.76
CA LEU A 10 -13.88 -29.26 -33.07
C LEU A 10 -15.04 -29.65 -34.00
N LEU A 11 -14.86 -29.52 -35.31
CA LEU A 11 -15.78 -30.01 -36.34
C LEU A 11 -15.51 -31.48 -36.70
N GLY A 12 -14.62 -32.18 -35.99
CA GLY A 12 -14.21 -33.55 -36.31
C GLY A 12 -13.23 -33.65 -37.48
N GLU A 13 -12.79 -32.52 -38.05
CA GLU A 13 -11.86 -32.47 -39.18
C GLU A 13 -10.41 -32.78 -38.77
N TYR A 14 -9.66 -33.41 -39.67
CA TYR A 14 -8.23 -33.60 -39.49
C TYR A 14 -7.46 -32.30 -39.75
N VAL A 15 -6.81 -31.80 -38.70
CA VAL A 15 -5.96 -30.61 -38.75
C VAL A 15 -4.52 -31.00 -38.47
N ARG A 16 -3.59 -30.60 -39.35
CA ARG A 16 -2.15 -30.79 -39.16
C ARG A 16 -1.59 -29.83 -38.11
N ALA A 17 -0.37 -30.10 -37.65
CA ALA A 17 0.31 -29.27 -36.64
C ALA A 17 0.50 -27.79 -37.05
N ASP A 18 0.50 -27.50 -38.35
CA ASP A 18 0.57 -26.15 -38.91
C ASP A 18 -0.79 -25.44 -39.02
N GLY A 19 -1.88 -26.11 -38.63
CA GLY A 19 -3.24 -25.58 -38.67
C GLY A 19 -3.99 -25.81 -39.99
N THR A 20 -3.38 -26.52 -40.96
CA THR A 20 -4.04 -26.82 -42.23
C THR A 20 -5.02 -27.99 -42.10
N VAL A 21 -6.22 -27.83 -42.68
CA VAL A 21 -7.21 -28.92 -42.77
C VAL A 21 -6.82 -29.83 -43.92
N VAL A 22 -6.74 -31.13 -43.64
CA VAL A 22 -6.51 -32.13 -44.69
C VAL A 22 -7.81 -32.35 -45.44
N ARG A 23 -7.75 -32.32 -46.78
CA ARG A 23 -8.91 -32.47 -47.65
C ARG A 23 -8.75 -33.65 -48.59
N HIS A 24 -9.87 -34.25 -48.99
CA HIS A 24 -9.97 -35.23 -50.06
C HIS A 24 -9.79 -34.57 -51.43
N ALA A 25 -9.67 -35.39 -52.48
CA ALA A 25 -9.47 -34.91 -53.86
C ALA A 25 -10.65 -34.06 -54.39
N ASP A 26 -11.84 -34.23 -53.82
CA ASP A 26 -13.05 -33.45 -54.10
C ASP A 26 -13.13 -32.12 -53.31
N GLY A 27 -12.15 -31.86 -52.44
CA GLY A 27 -12.10 -30.67 -51.59
C GLY A 27 -12.84 -30.78 -50.26
N SER A 28 -13.53 -31.89 -49.97
CA SER A 28 -14.16 -32.13 -48.67
C SER A 28 -13.13 -32.36 -47.56
N PRO A 29 -13.37 -31.93 -46.30
CA PRO A 29 -12.42 -32.16 -45.22
C PRO A 29 -12.40 -33.63 -44.79
N VAL A 30 -11.20 -34.14 -44.51
CA VAL A 30 -11.04 -35.49 -43.94
C VAL A 30 -11.52 -35.49 -42.50
N MET A 31 -12.44 -36.38 -42.15
CA MET A 31 -13.02 -36.48 -40.81
C MET A 31 -12.31 -37.57 -40.00
N ILE A 32 -11.96 -37.28 -38.75
CA ILE A 32 -11.32 -38.24 -37.82
C ILE A 32 -12.23 -38.64 -36.67
N GLY A 33 -13.27 -37.85 -36.40
CA GLY A 33 -14.22 -38.16 -35.34
C GLY A 33 -15.53 -37.44 -35.52
N GLU A 34 -16.47 -37.74 -34.64
CA GLU A 34 -17.75 -37.04 -34.58
C GLU A 34 -17.53 -35.56 -34.23
N PRO A 35 -18.19 -34.62 -34.95
CA PRO A 35 -18.10 -33.20 -34.65
C PRO A 35 -18.59 -32.92 -33.22
N VAL A 36 -17.77 -32.20 -32.46
CA VAL A 36 -18.14 -31.71 -31.12
C VAL A 36 -19.05 -30.49 -31.24
N LEU A 37 -18.87 -29.71 -32.31
CA LEU A 37 -19.70 -28.57 -32.68
C LEU A 37 -20.12 -28.69 -34.13
N THR A 38 -21.32 -28.21 -34.45
CA THR A 38 -21.72 -27.97 -35.83
C THR A 38 -20.95 -26.79 -36.42
N GLU A 39 -20.91 -26.69 -37.76
CA GLU A 39 -20.23 -25.57 -38.44
C GLU A 39 -20.83 -24.21 -38.04
N VAL A 40 -22.15 -24.15 -37.86
CA VAL A 40 -22.85 -22.93 -37.42
C VAL A 40 -22.43 -22.52 -36.01
N GLU A 41 -22.41 -23.47 -35.06
CA GLU A 41 -21.98 -23.19 -33.68
C GLU A 41 -20.50 -22.81 -33.61
N TRP A 42 -19.66 -23.44 -34.42
CA TRP A 42 -18.24 -23.12 -34.48
C TRP A 42 -18.01 -21.70 -35.03
N LEU A 43 -18.77 -21.28 -36.04
CA LEU A 43 -18.72 -19.91 -36.58
C LEU A 43 -19.19 -18.87 -35.55
N GLN A 44 -20.28 -19.16 -34.82
CA GLN A 44 -20.73 -18.32 -33.70
C GLN A 44 -19.67 -18.23 -32.60
N LEU A 45 -19.00 -19.34 -32.27
CA LEU A 45 -17.87 -19.34 -31.35
C LEU A 45 -16.70 -18.49 -31.87
N GLN A 46 -16.39 -18.54 -33.16
CA GLN A 46 -15.33 -17.70 -33.74
C GLN A 46 -15.67 -16.22 -33.66
N GLU A 47 -16.93 -15.84 -33.87
CA GLU A 47 -17.40 -14.47 -33.70
C GLU A 47 -17.15 -14.00 -32.27
N VAL A 48 -17.57 -14.78 -31.26
CA VAL A 48 -17.33 -14.46 -29.84
C VAL A 48 -15.83 -14.40 -29.52
N VAL A 49 -15.04 -15.37 -29.96
CA VAL A 49 -13.59 -15.41 -29.73
C VAL A 49 -12.87 -14.23 -30.41
N SER A 50 -13.37 -13.75 -31.54
CA SER A 50 -12.84 -12.58 -32.24
C SER A 50 -13.10 -11.28 -31.48
N LEU A 51 -14.26 -11.16 -30.81
CA LEU A 51 -14.64 -10.01 -29.99
C LEU A 51 -13.82 -9.92 -28.70
N VAL A 52 -13.31 -11.05 -28.19
CA VAL A 52 -12.36 -11.09 -27.09
C VAL A 52 -10.99 -10.58 -27.59
N LYS A 53 -10.83 -9.26 -27.57
CA LYS A 53 -9.52 -8.59 -27.65
C LYS A 53 -8.61 -9.25 -26.62
N LYS A 54 -7.32 -9.47 -26.95
CA LYS A 54 -6.30 -9.85 -25.98
C LYS A 54 -6.26 -8.78 -24.88
N THR A 55 -7.10 -8.90 -23.86
CA THR A 55 -6.83 -8.33 -22.56
C THR A 55 -5.59 -9.07 -22.12
N GLN A 56 -4.44 -8.39 -22.20
CA GLN A 56 -3.28 -8.88 -21.48
C GLN A 56 -3.77 -9.11 -20.07
N GLY A 57 -3.79 -10.37 -19.62
CA GLY A 57 -4.20 -10.72 -18.27
C GLY A 57 -3.48 -9.82 -17.26
N PRO A 58 -4.00 -9.70 -16.01
CA PRO A 58 -3.54 -8.71 -15.04
C PRO A 58 -2.02 -8.61 -15.06
N ARG A 59 -1.51 -7.52 -15.63
CA ARG A 59 -0.06 -7.30 -15.74
C ARG A 59 0.44 -7.28 -14.32
N ARG A 60 1.27 -8.26 -13.93
CA ARG A 60 1.99 -8.22 -12.65
C ARG A 60 2.68 -6.86 -12.58
N VAL A 61 2.17 -6.00 -11.69
CA VAL A 61 2.65 -4.64 -11.57
C VAL A 61 4.06 -4.75 -10.99
N SER A 62 5.04 -4.13 -11.64
CA SER A 62 6.42 -4.12 -11.16
C SER A 62 6.44 -3.69 -9.69
N PRO A 63 7.12 -4.43 -8.79
CA PRO A 63 7.05 -4.20 -7.35
C PRO A 63 7.68 -2.86 -6.94
N VAL A 64 8.41 -2.20 -7.84
CA VAL A 64 8.97 -0.85 -7.67
C VAL A 64 8.16 0.28 -8.32
N ARG A 65 7.08 -0.06 -9.03
CA ARG A 65 6.39 0.90 -9.91
C ARG A 65 5.64 1.95 -9.09
N GLY A 66 5.96 3.21 -9.37
CA GLY A 66 5.24 4.39 -8.89
C GLY A 66 5.84 5.06 -7.65
N PHE A 67 6.81 4.41 -6.99
CA PHE A 67 7.54 5.01 -5.88
C PHE A 67 9.05 5.04 -6.11
N LEU A 68 9.61 4.21 -6.99
CA LEU A 68 11.05 4.20 -7.29
C LEU A 68 11.35 4.86 -8.64
N PHE A 69 12.28 5.81 -8.63
CA PHE A 69 12.64 6.66 -9.76
C PHE A 69 14.15 6.73 -9.94
N CYS A 70 14.58 7.11 -11.13
CA CYS A 70 15.98 7.39 -11.42
C CYS A 70 16.33 8.82 -10.96
N ASP A 71 17.46 9.00 -10.28
CA ASP A 71 18.00 10.32 -9.90
C ASP A 71 18.96 10.88 -10.97
N GLY A 72 18.65 10.60 -12.24
CA GLY A 72 19.47 11.04 -13.37
C GLY A 72 19.21 12.50 -13.77
N PRO A 73 19.89 13.00 -14.82
CA PRO A 73 19.63 14.33 -15.36
C PRO A 73 18.14 14.52 -15.70
N GLY A 74 17.55 15.63 -15.25
CA GLY A 74 16.13 15.94 -15.46
C GLY A 74 15.17 15.32 -14.44
N ALA A 75 15.62 14.47 -13.51
CA ALA A 75 14.76 13.82 -12.52
C ALA A 75 14.01 14.78 -11.59
N ALA A 76 14.60 15.96 -11.31
CA ALA A 76 13.95 17.01 -10.53
C ALA A 76 12.74 17.65 -11.25
N VAL A 77 12.73 17.62 -12.59
CA VAL A 77 11.65 18.18 -13.42
C VAL A 77 10.65 17.10 -13.83
N ALA A 78 11.15 15.95 -14.28
CA ALA A 78 10.36 14.81 -14.70
C ALA A 78 11.01 13.51 -14.19
N PRO A 79 10.55 12.96 -13.06
CA PRO A 79 11.14 11.75 -12.49
C PRO A 79 10.96 10.55 -13.44
N HIS A 80 12.07 9.97 -13.88
CA HIS A 80 12.03 8.78 -14.72
C HIS A 80 11.68 7.56 -13.87
N SER A 81 10.57 6.89 -14.20
CA SER A 81 10.17 5.69 -13.48
C SER A 81 11.18 4.55 -13.67
N LEU A 82 11.46 3.83 -12.58
CA LEU A 82 12.15 2.55 -12.68
C LEU A 82 11.14 1.41 -12.85
N TYR A 83 11.50 0.41 -13.64
CA TYR A 83 10.70 -0.79 -13.82
C TYR A 83 11.53 -2.05 -13.72
N TRP A 84 10.87 -3.10 -13.23
CA TRP A 84 11.41 -4.44 -13.22
C TRP A 84 11.41 -5.03 -14.63
N THR A 85 12.58 -5.50 -15.06
CA THR A 85 12.76 -6.28 -16.29
C THR A 85 13.09 -7.71 -15.89
N LYS A 86 12.29 -8.69 -16.36
CA LYS A 86 12.58 -10.10 -16.14
C LYS A 86 13.91 -10.47 -16.80
N GLY A 87 14.64 -11.39 -16.18
CA GLY A 87 15.75 -12.07 -16.84
C GLY A 87 15.23 -12.83 -18.05
N GLY A 88 16.05 -12.87 -19.08
CA GLY A 88 15.88 -13.68 -20.27
C GLY A 88 16.29 -15.14 -20.07
N ASP A 89 16.09 -15.95 -21.10
CA ASP A 89 16.52 -17.35 -21.17
C ASP A 89 18.04 -17.50 -21.43
N GLY A 90 18.75 -16.39 -21.64
CA GLY A 90 20.17 -16.38 -21.94
C GLY A 90 20.47 -16.70 -23.41
N THR A 91 19.46 -16.68 -24.29
CA THR A 91 19.65 -16.76 -25.74
C THR A 91 20.23 -15.47 -26.30
N ALA A 92 20.71 -15.50 -27.56
CA ALA A 92 21.22 -14.32 -28.27
C ALA A 92 20.22 -13.14 -28.30
N ARG A 93 18.91 -13.41 -28.19
CA ARG A 93 17.83 -12.42 -28.15
C ARG A 93 17.59 -11.83 -26.75
N THR A 94 17.95 -12.54 -25.68
CA THR A 94 17.85 -12.06 -24.31
C THR A 94 19.15 -12.31 -23.52
N ARG A 95 20.15 -11.46 -23.77
CA ARG A 95 21.54 -11.59 -23.25
C ARG A 95 21.70 -11.66 -21.72
N SER A 96 20.68 -11.31 -20.93
CA SER A 96 20.77 -11.23 -19.46
C SER A 96 19.88 -12.27 -18.82
N ARG A 97 20.45 -13.32 -18.21
CA ARG A 97 19.71 -14.31 -17.41
C ARG A 97 19.15 -13.73 -16.11
N THR A 98 19.73 -12.65 -15.62
CA THR A 98 19.35 -12.00 -14.37
C THR A 98 18.28 -10.93 -14.59
N ALA A 99 17.29 -10.90 -13.69
CA ALA A 99 16.36 -9.79 -13.60
C ALA A 99 17.11 -8.49 -13.27
N ARG A 100 16.58 -7.35 -13.74
CA ARG A 100 17.16 -6.03 -13.48
C ARG A 100 16.08 -4.99 -13.26
N ILE A 101 16.38 -3.99 -12.43
CA ILE A 101 15.59 -2.77 -12.36
C ILE A 101 16.23 -1.76 -13.31
N ARG A 102 15.44 -1.17 -14.21
CA ARG A 102 15.93 -0.27 -15.27
C ARG A 102 15.18 1.05 -15.26
N CYS A 103 15.91 2.11 -15.53
CA CYS A 103 15.32 3.40 -15.89
C CYS A 103 14.68 3.30 -17.29
N ASP A 104 13.49 3.87 -17.47
CA ASP A 104 12.83 3.94 -18.79
C ASP A 104 13.63 4.79 -19.77
N GLY A 105 14.42 5.74 -19.27
CA GLY A 105 15.30 6.59 -20.10
C GLY A 105 14.54 7.47 -21.11
N ARG A 106 13.21 7.30 -21.21
CA ARG A 106 12.33 8.09 -22.05
C ARG A 106 12.36 9.53 -21.56
N LYS A 107 12.83 10.40 -22.44
CA LYS A 107 12.81 11.84 -22.24
C LYS A 107 11.36 12.34 -22.19
N ALA A 108 11.05 13.19 -21.21
CA ALA A 108 10.00 14.17 -21.44
C ALA A 108 10.47 15.15 -22.52
N THR A 109 9.55 15.69 -23.32
CA THR A 109 9.86 16.65 -24.37
C THR A 109 10.69 17.81 -23.82
N GLY A 110 11.85 18.11 -24.42
CA GLY A 110 12.74 19.21 -24.01
C GLY A 110 13.82 18.87 -22.97
N LEU A 111 13.88 17.65 -22.43
CA LEU A 111 14.95 17.24 -21.50
C LEU A 111 16.03 16.38 -22.17
N LYS A 112 17.27 16.47 -21.66
CA LYS A 112 18.38 15.59 -22.07
C LYS A 112 18.03 14.13 -21.73
N PRO A 113 18.34 13.16 -22.61
CA PRO A 113 18.08 11.76 -22.35
C PRO A 113 18.87 11.29 -21.12
N CYS A 114 18.22 10.54 -20.24
CA CYS A 114 18.92 9.88 -19.14
C CYS A 114 19.78 8.76 -19.72
N LEU A 115 21.03 8.62 -19.23
CA LEU A 115 21.98 7.60 -19.66
C LEU A 115 21.51 6.15 -19.37
N GLY A 116 20.38 5.99 -18.66
CA GLY A 116 19.74 4.70 -18.46
C GLY A 116 20.51 3.85 -17.45
N HIS A 117 20.25 4.07 -16.16
CA HIS A 117 20.83 3.23 -15.12
C HIS A 117 20.10 1.89 -14.99
N SER A 118 20.85 0.85 -14.64
CA SER A 118 20.32 -0.50 -14.43
C SER A 118 20.99 -1.21 -13.27
N TRP A 119 20.18 -1.67 -12.32
CA TRP A 119 20.65 -2.29 -11.09
C TRP A 119 20.20 -3.76 -10.99
N PRO A 120 21.02 -4.62 -10.35
CA PRO A 120 20.52 -5.88 -9.80
C PRO A 120 19.39 -5.59 -8.79
N PRO A 121 18.28 -6.35 -8.81
CA PRO A 121 17.16 -6.07 -7.92
C PRO A 121 17.51 -6.16 -6.44
N ASP A 122 18.20 -7.23 -6.03
CA ASP A 122 18.54 -7.48 -4.63
C ASP A 122 19.45 -6.37 -4.06
N MET A 123 20.35 -5.85 -4.89
CA MET A 123 21.20 -4.72 -4.53
C MET A 123 20.38 -3.45 -4.27
N LEU A 124 19.51 -3.08 -5.22
CA LEU A 124 18.76 -1.83 -5.11
C LEU A 124 17.70 -1.91 -4.01
N TYR A 125 17.01 -3.04 -3.87
CA TYR A 125 16.07 -3.28 -2.79
C TYR A 125 16.76 -3.32 -1.43
N GLY A 126 17.89 -4.03 -1.31
CA GLY A 126 18.64 -4.09 -0.06
C GLY A 126 19.15 -2.72 0.38
N LEU A 127 19.66 -1.91 -0.55
CA LEU A 127 20.08 -0.54 -0.26
C LEU A 127 18.90 0.34 0.17
N MET A 128 17.76 0.21 -0.52
CA MET A 128 16.54 0.96 -0.18
C MET A 128 16.01 0.58 1.19
N GLU A 129 15.96 -0.72 1.50
CA GLU A 129 15.56 -1.22 2.80
C GLU A 129 16.48 -0.69 3.91
N ALA A 130 17.80 -0.82 3.73
CA ALA A 130 18.76 -0.35 4.72
C ALA A 130 18.63 1.17 4.96
N ALA A 131 18.51 1.96 3.89
CA ALA A 131 18.33 3.40 3.99
C ALA A 131 16.99 3.78 4.66
N PHE A 132 15.89 3.11 4.30
CA PHE A 132 14.58 3.37 4.88
C PHE A 132 14.56 3.04 6.38
N LYS A 133 15.10 1.88 6.77
CA LYS A 133 15.22 1.46 8.17
C LYS A 133 16.16 2.37 8.96
N PHE A 134 17.22 2.87 8.34
CA PHE A 134 18.10 3.84 8.99
C PHE A 134 17.37 5.16 9.27
N GLN A 135 16.63 5.70 8.30
CA GLN A 135 15.95 6.99 8.43
C GLN A 135 14.71 6.91 9.34
N ALA A 136 13.81 5.98 9.08
CA ALA A 136 12.50 5.91 9.73
C ALA A 136 12.32 4.68 10.65
N GLY A 137 13.24 3.72 10.62
CA GLY A 137 13.01 2.40 11.18
C GLY A 137 12.77 2.35 12.69
N ARG A 138 13.22 3.36 13.45
CA ARG A 138 12.96 3.47 14.90
C ARG A 138 11.64 4.15 15.23
N ILE A 139 10.99 4.77 14.25
CA ILE A 139 9.77 5.54 14.45
C ILE A 139 8.58 4.57 14.48
N PRO A 140 7.63 4.74 15.42
CA PRO A 140 6.37 4.00 15.40
C PRO A 140 5.57 4.24 14.12
N VAL A 141 5.04 3.18 13.52
CA VAL A 141 4.06 3.30 12.44
C VAL A 141 2.78 3.88 13.01
N GLN A 142 2.20 4.86 12.32
CA GLN A 142 0.93 5.48 12.71
C GLN A 142 -0.11 5.33 11.59
N GLU A 143 -1.37 5.22 11.98
CA GLU A 143 -2.52 5.20 11.07
C GLU A 143 -3.59 6.19 11.52
N ARG A 144 -4.27 6.81 10.55
CA ARG A 144 -5.43 7.65 10.86
C ARG A 144 -6.56 6.74 11.30
N ARG A 145 -7.02 6.93 12.53
CA ARG A 145 -8.23 6.29 13.05
C ARG A 145 -9.20 7.37 13.51
N THR A 146 -10.46 7.13 13.23
CA THR A 146 -11.55 7.90 13.81
C THR A 146 -11.69 7.43 15.25
N VAL A 147 -11.33 8.29 16.19
CA VAL A 147 -11.44 7.99 17.62
C VAL A 147 -12.63 8.78 18.16
N ALA A 148 -13.48 8.10 18.93
CA ALA A 148 -14.51 8.77 19.71
C ALA A 148 -13.81 9.72 20.69
N ASP A 149 -14.28 10.97 20.76
CA ASP A 149 -13.69 11.95 21.66
C ASP A 149 -13.94 11.54 23.12
N GLY A 150 -12.96 10.86 23.71
CA GLY A 150 -12.99 10.39 25.09
C GLY A 150 -12.85 11.52 26.12
N SER A 151 -12.59 12.76 25.68
CA SER A 151 -12.45 13.91 26.58
C SER A 151 -13.71 14.14 27.40
N ARG A 152 -14.89 13.95 26.79
CA ARG A 152 -16.17 14.07 27.48
C ARG A 152 -16.36 13.01 28.57
N ALA A 153 -16.08 11.75 28.25
CA ALA A 153 -16.20 10.66 29.22
C ALA A 153 -15.24 10.87 30.41
N LEU A 154 -14.02 11.35 30.13
CA LEU A 154 -13.05 11.72 31.16
C LEU A 154 -13.54 12.90 32.02
N GLN A 155 -14.05 13.97 31.40
CA GLN A 155 -14.57 15.13 32.12
C GLN A 155 -15.78 14.78 32.99
N VAL A 156 -16.70 13.92 32.52
CA VAL A 156 -17.80 13.41 33.34
C VAL A 156 -17.25 12.65 34.55
N ALA A 157 -16.28 11.76 34.35
CA ALA A 157 -15.68 11.00 35.46
C ALA A 157 -14.97 11.90 36.49
N VAL A 158 -14.34 13.00 36.05
CA VAL A 158 -13.74 14.00 36.95
C VAL A 158 -14.82 14.71 37.78
N LEU A 159 -15.94 15.10 37.16
CA LEU A 159 -17.06 15.74 37.86
C LEU A 159 -17.72 14.77 38.85
N ASP A 160 -17.89 13.50 38.47
CA ASP A 160 -18.38 12.44 39.37
C ASP A 160 -17.45 12.26 40.58
N GLY A 161 -16.13 12.26 40.36
CA GLY A 161 -15.12 12.23 41.42
C GLY A 161 -15.24 13.44 42.36
N ARG A 162 -15.44 14.64 41.81
CA ARG A 162 -15.62 15.87 42.60
C ARG A 162 -16.90 15.85 43.43
N MET A 163 -18.01 15.32 42.90
CA MET A 163 -19.24 15.13 43.67
C MET A 163 -19.03 14.16 44.85
N ALA A 164 -18.28 13.08 44.64
CA ALA A 164 -17.96 12.13 45.70
C ALA A 164 -17.07 12.75 46.78
N GLU A 165 -16.07 13.55 46.39
CA GLU A 165 -15.19 14.30 47.30
C GLU A 165 -15.98 15.30 48.16
N LEU A 166 -16.83 16.12 47.55
CA LEU A 166 -17.71 17.04 48.27
C LEU A 166 -18.62 16.31 49.28
N GLY A 167 -19.11 15.13 48.91
CA GLY A 167 -19.90 14.27 49.80
C GLY A 167 -19.10 13.73 50.99
N ALA A 168 -17.80 13.46 50.81
CA ALA A 168 -16.90 13.06 51.89
C ALA A 168 -16.57 14.24 52.81
N GLU A 169 -16.26 15.42 52.27
CA GLU A 169 -15.96 16.65 53.03
C GLU A 169 -17.15 17.07 53.90
N PHE A 170 -18.38 17.00 53.38
CA PHE A 170 -19.60 17.29 54.14
C PHE A 170 -19.80 16.31 55.30
N LYS A 171 -19.62 15.00 55.07
CA LYS A 171 -19.72 13.98 56.13
C LYS A 171 -18.66 14.15 57.21
N ALA A 172 -17.48 14.65 56.84
CA ALA A 172 -16.40 14.96 57.76
C ALA A 172 -16.61 16.28 58.54
N GLY A 173 -17.67 17.04 58.22
CA GLY A 173 -17.98 18.32 58.88
C GLY A 173 -17.12 19.49 58.42
N HIS A 174 -16.39 19.34 57.31
CA HIS A 174 -15.55 20.41 56.75
C HIS A 174 -16.35 21.46 55.96
N LEU A 175 -17.60 21.16 55.62
CA LEU A 175 -18.51 22.06 54.90
C LEU A 175 -19.82 22.20 55.67
N SER A 176 -20.36 23.42 55.70
CA SER A 176 -21.75 23.62 56.12
C SER A 176 -22.73 23.06 55.08
N ALA A 177 -23.97 22.80 55.50
CA ALA A 177 -25.02 22.30 54.60
C ALA A 177 -25.31 23.26 53.42
N VAL A 178 -25.17 24.57 53.64
CA VAL A 178 -25.39 25.59 52.60
C VAL A 178 -24.24 25.59 51.59
N GLU A 179 -22.99 25.51 52.04
CA GLU A 179 -21.82 25.44 51.16
C GLU A 179 -21.81 24.16 50.33
N PHE A 180 -22.11 23.01 50.98
CA PHE A 180 -22.23 21.73 50.29
C PHE A 180 -23.31 21.77 49.22
N ALA A 181 -24.52 22.26 49.53
CA ALA A 181 -25.61 22.36 48.57
C ALA A 181 -25.27 23.29 47.40
N GLY A 182 -24.54 24.39 47.65
CA GLY A 182 -24.08 25.31 46.61
C GLY A 182 -23.08 24.65 45.66
N HIS A 183 -22.02 24.03 46.19
CA HIS A 183 -20.99 23.37 45.40
C HIS A 183 -21.55 22.16 44.63
N LEU A 184 -22.39 21.34 45.26
CA LEU A 184 -22.98 20.17 44.63
C LEU A 184 -23.87 20.56 43.45
N ARG A 185 -24.67 21.63 43.60
CA ARG A 185 -25.56 22.12 42.54
C ARG A 185 -24.77 22.61 41.33
N GLU A 186 -23.66 23.31 41.56
CA GLU A 186 -22.80 23.79 40.48
C GLU A 186 -22.12 22.64 39.71
N VAL A 187 -21.54 21.68 40.42
CA VAL A 187 -20.91 20.50 39.78
C VAL A 187 -21.96 19.65 39.05
N ALA A 188 -23.15 19.47 39.62
CA ALA A 188 -24.26 18.76 38.97
C ALA A 188 -24.74 19.47 37.69
N ARG A 189 -24.85 20.81 37.72
CA ARG A 189 -25.19 21.62 36.53
C ARG A 189 -24.13 21.45 35.44
N GLN A 190 -22.85 21.55 35.77
CA GLN A 190 -21.76 21.35 34.81
C GLN A 190 -21.78 19.94 34.21
N ARG A 191 -22.07 18.92 35.02
CA ARG A 191 -22.22 17.54 34.57
C ARG A 191 -23.40 17.40 33.62
N GLU A 192 -24.55 17.97 33.96
CA GLU A 192 -25.75 17.94 33.13
C GLU A 192 -25.55 18.65 31.80
N GLU A 193 -24.94 19.84 31.79
CA GLU A 193 -24.58 20.59 30.58
C GLU A 193 -23.66 19.77 29.68
N LEU A 194 -22.64 19.14 30.25
CA LEU A 194 -21.72 18.29 29.51
C LEU A 194 -22.40 17.02 28.98
N THR A 195 -23.38 16.47 29.71
CA THR A 195 -24.10 15.24 29.32
C THR A 195 -25.22 15.50 28.32
N ASN A 196 -25.77 16.70 28.29
CA ASN A 196 -26.82 17.10 27.34
C ASN A 196 -26.26 17.76 26.08
N ALA A 197 -25.00 18.18 26.07
CA ALA A 197 -24.34 18.67 24.86
C ALA A 197 -24.37 17.59 23.75
N PRO A 198 -24.51 17.99 22.46
CA PRO A 198 -24.43 17.05 21.35
C PRO A 198 -23.10 16.29 21.37
N ALA A 199 -23.11 15.02 20.97
CA ALA A 199 -21.89 14.23 20.90
C ALA A 199 -20.85 14.93 20.03
N ALA A 200 -19.64 15.09 20.54
CA ALA A 200 -18.54 15.66 19.78
C ALA A 200 -18.33 14.82 18.52
N LYS A 201 -18.13 15.50 17.38
CA LYS A 201 -17.88 14.80 16.12
C LYS A 201 -16.62 13.95 16.29
N PRO A 202 -16.63 12.68 15.83
CA PRO A 202 -15.45 11.84 15.91
C PRO A 202 -14.25 12.53 15.27
N VAL A 203 -13.12 12.55 15.98
CA VAL A 203 -11.90 13.22 15.52
C VAL A 203 -10.98 12.18 14.89
N GLU A 204 -10.42 12.51 13.73
CA GLU A 204 -9.37 11.68 13.14
C GLU A 204 -8.04 11.97 13.84
N GLN A 205 -7.46 10.94 14.44
CA GLN A 205 -6.18 11.02 15.13
C GLN A 205 -5.21 9.99 14.55
N TRP A 206 -3.92 10.35 14.56
CA TRP A 206 -2.85 9.41 14.25
C TRP A 206 -2.61 8.53 15.47
N VAL A 207 -2.92 7.24 15.33
CA VAL A 207 -2.74 6.25 16.40
C VAL A 207 -1.61 5.31 16.01
N ALA A 208 -0.70 5.06 16.96
CA ALA A 208 0.37 4.10 16.75
C ALA A 208 -0.18 2.69 16.51
N VAL A 209 0.28 2.05 15.44
CA VAL A 209 -0.01 0.64 15.16
C VAL A 209 0.72 -0.19 16.22
N ARG A 210 -0.01 -1.10 16.86
CA ARG A 210 0.56 -1.97 17.91
C ARG A 210 0.90 -3.33 17.33
N LYS A 211 2.00 -3.92 17.80
CA LYS A 211 2.32 -5.32 17.51
C LYS A 211 1.39 -6.24 18.30
N HIS A 212 0.84 -7.26 17.66
CA HIS A 212 0.11 -8.29 18.39
C HIS A 212 1.10 -9.17 19.14
N VAL A 213 0.96 -9.25 20.46
CA VAL A 213 1.75 -10.14 21.31
C VAL A 213 0.83 -11.27 21.75
N PRO A 214 1.24 -12.56 21.64
CA PRO A 214 0.43 -13.68 22.12
C PRO A 214 -0.02 -13.45 23.57
N GLY A 215 -1.31 -13.63 23.85
CA GLY A 215 -1.93 -13.35 25.16
C GLY A 215 -2.53 -11.95 25.30
N CYS A 216 -2.33 -11.07 24.31
CA CYS A 216 -2.93 -9.74 24.30
C CYS A 216 -4.31 -9.74 23.64
N THR A 217 -5.37 -9.85 24.45
CA THR A 217 -6.77 -9.78 23.99
C THR A 217 -7.50 -8.68 24.76
N GLY A 218 -7.35 -7.42 24.32
CA GLY A 218 -8.09 -6.32 24.94
C GLY A 218 -7.68 -4.94 24.46
N GLY A 219 -8.62 -3.98 24.48
CA GLY A 219 -8.43 -2.59 24.04
C GLY A 219 -7.45 -1.77 24.89
N GLY A 220 -7.12 -2.23 26.11
CA GLY A 220 -6.15 -1.60 27.01
C GLY A 220 -4.79 -2.29 27.06
N CYS A 221 -4.54 -3.28 26.19
CA CYS A 221 -3.35 -4.11 26.28
C CYS A 221 -2.08 -3.30 25.98
N PRO A 222 -1.01 -3.39 26.81
CA PRO A 222 0.23 -2.63 26.67
C PRO A 222 1.14 -3.18 25.57
N CYS A 223 0.57 -3.56 24.42
CA CYS A 223 1.37 -3.93 23.27
C CYS A 223 2.23 -2.73 22.86
N PRO A 224 3.55 -2.92 22.70
CA PRO A 224 4.39 -1.83 22.25
C PRO A 224 4.00 -1.44 20.82
N ALA A 225 4.33 -0.21 20.43
CA ALA A 225 4.12 0.22 19.06
C ALA A 225 5.01 -0.59 18.11
N MET A 226 4.48 -0.90 16.93
CA MET A 226 5.22 -1.47 15.82
C MET A 226 6.01 -0.34 15.15
N THR A 227 7.30 -0.55 14.97
CA THR A 227 8.20 0.41 14.30
C THR A 227 8.20 0.21 12.78
N TYR A 228 8.62 1.21 12.00
CA TYR A 228 8.72 1.06 10.54
C TYR A 228 9.70 -0.06 10.12
N ALA A 229 10.75 -0.35 10.91
CA ALA A 229 11.65 -1.46 10.62
C ALA A 229 10.95 -2.82 10.81
N GLU A 230 10.25 -3.00 11.93
CA GLU A 230 9.48 -4.22 12.22
C GLU A 230 8.35 -4.40 11.18
N TRP A 231 7.64 -3.32 10.83
CA TRP A 231 6.62 -3.34 9.77
C TRP A 231 7.23 -3.73 8.43
N TRP A 232 8.39 -3.16 8.06
CA TRP A 232 9.07 -3.52 6.82
C TRP A 232 9.37 -5.02 6.79
N ASP A 233 9.94 -5.57 7.86
CA ASP A 233 10.31 -6.99 7.95
C ASP A 233 9.10 -7.92 7.87
N ALA A 234 7.98 -7.54 8.47
CA ALA A 234 6.74 -8.32 8.45
C ALA A 234 5.98 -8.24 7.12
N SER A 235 6.15 -7.17 6.33
CA SER A 235 5.39 -6.95 5.09
C SER A 235 5.95 -7.64 3.86
N THR A 236 5.07 -8.00 2.95
CA THR A 236 5.40 -8.47 1.59
C THR A 236 5.85 -7.30 0.68
N PRO A 237 6.57 -7.56 -0.43
CA PRO A 237 6.95 -6.52 -1.38
C PRO A 237 5.76 -5.71 -1.93
N GLU A 238 4.63 -6.37 -2.17
CA GLU A 238 3.39 -5.77 -2.64
C GLU A 238 2.78 -4.82 -1.60
N GLU A 239 2.67 -5.26 -0.34
CA GLU A 239 2.17 -4.43 0.78
C GLU A 239 3.08 -3.21 1.01
N ARG A 240 4.40 -3.40 0.96
CA ARG A 240 5.37 -2.30 1.06
C ARG A 240 5.15 -1.30 -0.06
N ARG A 241 5.00 -1.76 -1.30
CA ARG A 241 4.73 -0.88 -2.45
C ARG A 241 3.44 -0.09 -2.24
N GLU A 242 2.36 -0.75 -1.88
CA GLU A 242 1.06 -0.10 -1.71
C GLU A 242 1.08 0.95 -0.59
N LYS A 243 1.69 0.63 0.55
CA LYS A 243 1.84 1.57 1.66
C LYS A 243 2.77 2.73 1.32
N LEU A 244 3.91 2.50 0.67
CA LEU A 244 4.81 3.57 0.23
C LEU A 244 4.09 4.53 -0.74
N LEU A 245 3.27 4.01 -1.66
CA LEU A 245 2.45 4.82 -2.55
C LEU A 245 1.39 5.62 -1.79
N ALA A 246 0.67 4.99 -0.86
CA ALA A 246 -0.34 5.65 -0.04
C ALA A 246 0.25 6.76 0.83
N TRP A 247 1.45 6.55 1.36
CA TRP A 247 2.21 7.57 2.10
C TRP A 247 2.83 8.64 1.19
N GLY A 248 2.83 8.42 -0.13
CA GLY A 248 3.45 9.32 -1.10
C GLY A 248 4.97 9.34 -1.01
N VAL A 249 5.59 8.26 -0.51
CA VAL A 249 7.04 8.12 -0.47
C VAL A 249 7.56 7.91 -1.89
N LYS A 250 8.59 8.67 -2.27
CA LYS A 250 9.34 8.49 -3.50
C LYS A 250 10.80 8.25 -3.18
N VAL A 251 11.42 7.34 -3.92
CA VAL A 251 12.82 6.97 -3.77
C VAL A 251 13.49 7.20 -5.11
N TYR A 252 14.56 7.98 -5.11
CA TYR A 252 15.35 8.31 -6.30
C TYR A 252 16.69 7.59 -6.20
N ALA A 253 16.96 6.72 -7.16
CA ALA A 253 18.18 5.95 -7.24
C ALA A 253 19.15 6.54 -8.27
N GLY A 254 20.33 6.91 -7.81
CA GLY A 254 21.43 7.40 -8.63
C GLY A 254 22.67 6.52 -8.50
N THR A 255 23.77 6.93 -9.13
CA THR A 255 25.08 6.27 -8.98
C THR A 255 25.72 6.53 -7.61
N ARG A 256 25.32 7.61 -6.94
CA ARG A 256 25.89 8.04 -5.65
C ARG A 256 25.10 7.55 -4.43
N GLY A 257 23.95 6.91 -4.63
CA GLY A 257 23.11 6.41 -3.55
C GLY A 257 21.62 6.59 -3.81
N LEU A 258 20.86 6.64 -2.71
CA LEU A 258 19.41 6.80 -2.70
C LEU A 258 19.01 8.10 -2.04
N ARG A 259 17.98 8.74 -2.58
CA ARG A 259 17.35 9.92 -1.99
C ARG A 259 15.87 9.62 -1.75
N PHE A 260 15.41 9.83 -0.53
CA PHE A 260 14.01 9.65 -0.15
C PHE A 260 13.31 11.01 -0.13
N GLU A 261 12.11 11.05 -0.69
CA GLU A 261 11.16 12.13 -0.53
C GLU A 261 9.92 11.56 0.15
N TYR A 262 9.59 12.09 1.32
CA TYR A 262 8.41 11.67 2.08
C TYR A 262 7.23 12.59 1.76
N GLY A 263 6.14 12.02 1.27
CA GLY A 263 4.92 12.76 0.95
C GLY A 263 4.11 13.14 2.19
N LYS A 264 3.09 14.00 2.01
CA LYS A 264 2.19 14.45 3.08
C LYS A 264 1.41 13.32 3.76
N GLY A 265 1.29 12.17 3.08
CA GLY A 265 0.64 10.99 3.63
C GLY A 265 1.53 10.19 4.56
N PHE A 266 2.83 10.51 4.63
CA PHE A 266 3.79 9.81 5.47
C PHE A 266 3.74 10.33 6.92
N PRO A 267 3.27 9.52 7.88
CA PRO A 267 2.99 9.99 9.24
C PRO A 267 4.22 10.55 9.96
N ALA A 268 5.39 9.97 9.71
CA ALA A 268 6.63 10.33 10.37
C ALA A 268 7.38 11.50 9.72
N GLN A 269 6.77 12.22 8.77
CA GLN A 269 7.42 13.34 8.07
C GLN A 269 7.92 14.43 9.03
N VAL A 270 7.13 14.78 10.05
CA VAL A 270 7.48 15.81 11.04
C VAL A 270 8.68 15.37 11.89
N GLN A 271 8.63 14.15 12.40
CA GLN A 271 9.69 13.57 13.23
C GLN A 271 11.02 13.44 12.46
N LEU A 272 10.96 13.12 11.16
CA LEU A 272 12.14 13.10 10.30
C LEU A 272 12.71 14.50 10.03
N SER A 273 11.87 15.52 9.85
CA SER A 273 12.34 16.89 9.66
C SER A 273 13.05 17.44 10.90
N GLU A 274 12.55 17.11 12.09
CA GLU A 274 13.16 17.51 13.38
C GLU A 274 14.50 16.79 13.62
N SER A 275 14.57 15.50 13.26
CA SER A 275 15.79 14.70 13.43
C SER A 275 16.95 15.19 12.54
N ASN A 276 16.66 15.61 11.31
CA ASN A 276 17.67 16.13 10.38
C ASN A 276 18.22 17.51 10.79
N LEU A 277 17.42 18.34 11.45
CA LEU A 277 17.86 19.64 11.98
C LEU A 277 18.86 19.47 13.14
N ASN A 278 18.65 18.48 14.00
CA ASN A 278 19.54 18.21 15.13
C ASN A 278 20.87 17.53 14.73
N SER A 279 20.94 16.89 13.56
CA SER A 279 22.19 16.32 13.04
C SER A 279 23.13 17.36 12.39
N LEU A 280 22.62 18.56 12.07
CA LEU A 280 23.40 19.64 11.44
C LEU A 280 23.97 20.65 12.45
N SER A 281 23.61 20.56 13.72
CA SER A 281 24.10 21.42 14.81
C SER A 281 25.24 20.81 15.63
N CYS A 282 25.72 19.62 15.25
CA CYS A 282 26.87 18.95 15.84
C CYS A 282 28.02 18.85 14.82
N THR A 283 28.54 19.98 14.38
CA THR A 283 29.83 20.12 13.68
C THR A 283 30.54 21.36 14.17
#